data_AF-A0A7C3MFK2-F1
#
_entry.id   AF-A0A7C3MFK2-F1
#
_cell.length_a   1.000
_cell.length_b   1.000
_cell.length_c   1.000
_cell.angle_alpha   90.00
_cell.angle_beta   90.00
_cell.angle_gamma   90.00
#
_symmetry.space_group_name_H-M   'P 1'
#
loop_
_entity.id
_entity.type
_entity.pdbx_description
1 polymer ?
#
loop_
_entity_poly.entity_id
_entity_poly.type
_entity_poly.pdbx_seq_one_letter_code
_entity_poly.pdbx_strand_id
1 'polypeptide(L)'
;MKIEIGALSRVEGHAGIFVEIEKNKVKNVQVRIYEGPRLIEELVKGKTPQEDLNIVCRICAICTLSHRYAAIRAHEKALDIKVPEKVRLLRTLMHYGEMIESHSLHIFFLSLPDLYKVSSILNLLETHRTWVEIGLKLKKFGNKIMAVTSGRMIHGENPVIGGFGKYPSNEELKEIRKEAEELIGDSVKTVEFLRTFSFPDFFEEETLFMAVKSEDGRYGFAGDKIVMSNGEERDIEEYKDLTNERVVPHSICKRSSYKNKPYSVGALARVNIFGEKLDGEAGKCYSRCYSNRWKRNPLFNIIAQGIEIVFCLEKIPSLVDKIVSLENPPIVLPNKLDGEATGAVEAPRGTLYHHYRIKKGLIEEADIITPTAQFLDDTEKYIRLAVENWALTSMEKLEFMLETIARSYDPCISCSTHLVELRVRESESWKENFVNVLKEKPVFVGFGNLDRRDDALGKEFINLLRENGYREAYFEEEIESIPVGNSPIVIVDAVNFGGYAGEIRFLELRKSDFEKNLTNHKINFDYLKELFAGRKIYILAIQPESISFSRELSERVSLSLRKILKIFKDSL
;
A
#
# COMPACT_ATOMS: atom_id res chain seq x y z
N MET A 1 19.93 13.77 13.48
CA MET A 1 18.74 13.80 14.34
C MET A 1 17.74 12.78 13.82
N LYS A 2 17.03 12.09 14.71
CA LYS A 2 15.98 11.13 14.36
C LYS A 2 14.70 11.50 15.09
N ILE A 3 13.57 11.40 14.40
CA ILE A 3 12.23 11.59 14.95
C ILE A 3 11.52 10.26 14.77
N GLU A 4 10.96 9.71 15.84
CA GLU A 4 10.29 8.41 15.81
C GLU A 4 8.96 8.49 16.55
N ILE A 5 7.88 8.36 15.79
CA ILE A 5 6.51 8.20 16.29
C ILE A 5 6.22 6.72 16.22
N GLY A 6 6.39 6.02 17.34
CA GLY A 6 6.31 4.56 17.40
C GLY A 6 4.93 3.99 17.11
N ALA A 7 3.87 4.70 17.50
CA ALA A 7 2.48 4.34 17.24
C ALA A 7 1.65 5.57 16.91
N LEU A 8 1.12 5.64 15.69
CA LEU A 8 0.14 6.62 15.29
C LEU A 8 -1.18 6.36 16.03
N SER A 9 -1.59 7.32 16.83
CA SER A 9 -2.90 7.29 17.50
C SER A 9 -4.00 7.83 16.57
N ARG A 10 -5.26 7.45 16.84
CA ARG A 10 -6.44 7.91 16.06
C ARG A 10 -6.36 7.60 14.56
N VAL A 11 -5.80 6.45 14.24
CA VAL A 11 -5.88 5.81 12.93
C VAL A 11 -6.36 4.37 13.14
N GLU A 12 -6.90 3.74 12.11
CA GLU A 12 -7.24 2.32 12.19
C GLU A 12 -5.98 1.47 11.93
N GLY A 13 -5.68 0.51 12.81
CA GLY A 13 -4.52 -0.39 12.75
C GLY A 13 -3.21 0.19 13.28
N HIS A 14 -2.07 -0.47 13.01
CA HIS A 14 -0.77 -0.17 13.66
C HIS A 14 0.27 0.38 12.69
N ALA A 15 0.54 1.68 12.78
CA ALA A 15 1.56 2.35 11.99
C ALA A 15 2.43 3.29 12.82
N GLY A 16 3.59 3.68 12.29
CA GLY A 16 4.48 4.66 12.87
C GLY A 16 5.15 5.53 11.82
N ILE A 17 5.77 6.62 12.26
CA ILE A 17 6.51 7.55 11.39
C ILE A 17 7.96 7.58 11.87
N PHE A 18 8.90 7.44 10.93
CA PHE A 18 10.32 7.60 11.19
C PHE A 18 10.92 8.62 10.22
N VAL A 19 11.60 9.61 10.79
CA VAL A 19 12.31 10.64 10.03
C VAL A 19 13.76 10.69 10.46
N GLU A 20 14.68 10.68 9.49
CA GLU A 20 16.11 10.86 9.71
C GLU A 20 16.58 12.15 9.05
N ILE A 21 17.21 13.02 9.85
CA ILE A 21 17.76 14.31 9.44
C ILE A 21 19.26 14.29 9.64
N GLU A 22 20.02 14.56 8.58
CA GLU A 22 21.48 14.63 8.60
C GLU A 22 21.94 15.97 8.04
N LYS A 23 22.82 16.69 8.76
CA LYS A 23 23.35 18.01 8.35
C LYS A 23 22.26 18.99 7.90
N ASN A 24 21.16 19.07 8.66
CA ASN A 24 19.97 19.90 8.35
C ASN A 24 19.27 19.59 7.02
N LYS A 25 19.45 18.38 6.47
CA LYS A 25 18.68 17.87 5.32
C LYS A 25 17.94 16.62 5.71
N VAL A 26 16.71 16.46 5.24
CA VAL A 26 15.92 15.25 5.47
C VAL A 26 16.50 14.13 4.60
N LYS A 27 17.10 13.14 5.25
CA LYS A 27 17.70 11.98 4.58
C LYS A 27 16.63 10.94 4.25
N ASN A 28 15.79 10.62 5.22
CA ASN A 28 14.83 9.54 5.10
C ASN A 28 13.52 9.90 5.80
N VAL A 29 12.40 9.51 5.19
CA VAL A 29 11.04 9.59 5.74
C VAL A 29 10.38 8.27 5.46
N GLN A 30 9.80 7.67 6.49
CA GLN A 30 9.18 6.35 6.42
C GLN A 30 7.88 6.36 7.18
N VAL A 31 6.79 6.02 6.51
CA VAL A 31 5.54 5.60 7.17
C VAL A 31 5.57 4.08 7.26
N ARG A 32 5.72 3.56 8.46
CA ARG A 32 5.92 2.12 8.70
C ARG A 32 4.61 1.48 9.12
N ILE A 33 4.17 0.49 8.37
CA ILE A 33 2.99 -0.31 8.71
C ILE A 33 3.46 -1.63 9.30
N TYR A 34 3.09 -1.87 10.56
CA TYR A 34 3.57 -3.00 11.37
C TYR A 34 2.57 -4.17 11.42
N GLU A 35 1.37 -3.97 10.88
CA GLU A 35 0.33 -4.98 10.93
C GLU A 35 0.66 -6.16 10.00
N GLY A 36 0.46 -7.38 10.50
CA GLY A 36 0.84 -8.60 9.80
C GLY A 36 0.04 -8.82 8.51
N PRO A 37 0.65 -9.42 7.47
CA PRO A 37 -0.08 -9.71 6.23
C PRO A 37 -1.16 -10.75 6.50
N ARG A 38 -2.40 -10.47 6.08
CA ARG A 38 -3.53 -11.39 6.28
C ARG A 38 -3.72 -12.38 5.15
N LEU A 39 -2.96 -12.23 4.06
CA LEU A 39 -2.86 -13.17 2.94
C LEU A 39 -4.22 -13.50 2.30
N ILE A 40 -5.15 -12.53 2.29
CA ILE A 40 -6.51 -12.72 1.79
C ILE A 40 -6.51 -13.19 0.33
N GLU A 41 -5.63 -12.64 -0.50
CA GLU A 41 -5.45 -13.02 -1.91
C GLU A 41 -5.09 -14.50 -2.10
N GLU A 42 -4.36 -15.10 -1.14
CA GLU A 42 -4.04 -16.53 -1.16
C GLU A 42 -5.18 -17.35 -0.56
N LEU A 43 -5.81 -16.87 0.51
CA LEU A 43 -6.91 -17.56 1.21
C LEU A 43 -8.13 -17.82 0.32
N VAL A 44 -8.36 -16.96 -0.68
CA VAL A 44 -9.51 -17.05 -1.58
C VAL A 44 -9.24 -18.00 -2.76
N LYS A 45 -7.99 -18.39 -3.02
CA LYS A 45 -7.68 -19.36 -4.08
C LYS A 45 -8.32 -20.71 -3.79
N GLY A 46 -8.90 -21.30 -4.82
CA GLY A 46 -9.68 -22.54 -4.71
C GLY A 46 -11.04 -22.39 -4.03
N LYS A 47 -11.46 -21.17 -3.65
CA LYS A 47 -12.81 -20.88 -3.18
C LYS A 47 -13.73 -20.50 -4.34
N THR A 48 -15.03 -20.62 -4.11
CA THR A 48 -16.03 -20.08 -5.04
C THR A 48 -16.13 -18.56 -4.92
N PRO A 49 -16.53 -17.85 -5.99
CA PRO A 49 -16.80 -16.41 -5.94
C PRO A 49 -17.75 -15.98 -4.81
N GLN A 50 -18.72 -16.83 -4.45
CA GLN A 50 -19.68 -16.52 -3.40
C GLN A 50 -19.07 -16.64 -1.98
N GLU A 51 -18.16 -17.60 -1.76
CA GLU A 51 -17.42 -17.71 -0.50
C GLU A 51 -16.47 -16.52 -0.29
N ASP A 52 -15.84 -16.05 -1.36
CA ASP A 52 -14.94 -14.90 -1.36
C ASP A 52 -15.59 -13.64 -0.78
N LEU A 53 -16.86 -13.37 -1.10
CA LEU A 53 -17.59 -12.21 -0.56
C LEU A 53 -17.63 -12.15 0.96
N ASN A 54 -17.52 -13.30 1.64
CA ASN A 54 -17.42 -13.33 3.09
C ASN A 54 -15.97 -13.15 3.53
N ILE A 55 -14.99 -13.69 2.83
CA ILE A 55 -13.58 -13.57 3.19
C ILE A 55 -13.08 -12.13 3.06
N VAL A 56 -13.31 -11.46 1.93
CA VAL A 56 -12.78 -10.11 1.68
C VAL A 56 -13.34 -9.04 2.60
N CYS A 57 -14.57 -9.21 3.11
CA CYS A 57 -15.11 -8.31 4.11
C CYS A 57 -14.24 -8.24 5.38
N ARG A 58 -13.44 -9.27 5.67
CA ARG A 58 -12.58 -9.31 6.87
C ARG A 58 -11.25 -8.58 6.67
N ILE A 59 -11.03 -7.99 5.49
CA ILE A 59 -9.92 -7.05 5.26
C ILE A 59 -10.11 -5.81 6.15
N CYS A 60 -11.32 -5.35 6.43
CA CYS A 60 -11.51 -4.28 7.40
C CYS A 60 -12.94 -4.21 7.90
N ALA A 61 -13.10 -3.87 9.18
CA ALA A 61 -14.40 -3.67 9.79
C ALA A 61 -15.06 -2.32 9.42
N ILE A 62 -14.28 -1.33 8.96
CA ILE A 62 -14.77 -0.03 8.50
C ILE A 62 -15.11 -0.06 7.01
N CYS A 63 -14.14 -0.46 6.16
CA CYS A 63 -14.26 -0.47 4.69
C CYS A 63 -14.93 -1.76 4.13
N THR A 64 -15.77 -2.43 4.94
CA THR A 64 -16.26 -3.80 4.69
C THR A 64 -17.19 -3.94 3.48
N LEU A 65 -18.06 -2.98 3.23
CA LEU A 65 -18.99 -2.99 2.10
C LEU A 65 -18.31 -2.56 0.81
N SER A 66 -17.33 -1.64 0.87
CA SER A 66 -16.46 -1.34 -0.27
C SER A 66 -15.77 -2.59 -0.80
N HIS A 67 -15.14 -3.39 0.08
CA HIS A 67 -14.51 -4.66 -0.32
C HIS A 67 -15.51 -5.64 -0.94
N ARG A 68 -16.67 -5.81 -0.30
CA ARG A 68 -17.73 -6.65 -0.86
C ARG A 68 -18.19 -6.16 -2.22
N TYR A 69 -18.38 -4.85 -2.37
CA TYR A 69 -18.93 -4.27 -3.59
C TYR A 69 -17.92 -4.34 -4.74
N ALA A 70 -16.64 -4.05 -4.47
CA ALA A 70 -15.56 -4.25 -5.44
C ALA A 70 -15.47 -5.71 -5.90
N ALA A 71 -15.51 -6.67 -4.96
CA ALA A 71 -15.51 -8.09 -5.29
C ALA A 71 -16.73 -8.52 -6.09
N ILE A 72 -17.93 -8.08 -5.70
CA ILE A 72 -19.17 -8.34 -6.46
C ILE A 72 -19.04 -7.82 -7.90
N ARG A 73 -18.56 -6.58 -8.09
CA ARG A 73 -18.38 -6.01 -9.43
C ARG A 73 -17.41 -6.85 -10.27
N ALA A 74 -16.29 -7.25 -9.67
CA ALA A 74 -15.29 -8.08 -10.35
C ALA A 74 -15.86 -9.45 -10.74
N HIS A 75 -16.51 -10.15 -9.80
CA HIS A 75 -17.11 -11.47 -10.05
C HIS A 75 -18.26 -11.42 -11.06
N GLU A 76 -19.15 -10.43 -10.97
CA GLU A 76 -20.25 -10.27 -11.92
C GLU A 76 -19.74 -9.98 -13.33
N LYS A 77 -18.71 -9.13 -13.47
CA LYS A 77 -18.06 -8.86 -14.76
C LYS A 77 -17.35 -10.12 -15.28
N ALA A 78 -16.63 -10.83 -14.42
CA ALA A 78 -15.93 -12.05 -14.77
C ALA A 78 -16.89 -13.16 -15.23
N LEU A 79 -18.08 -13.27 -14.62
CA LEU A 79 -19.09 -14.32 -14.90
C LEU A 79 -20.21 -13.88 -15.87
N ASP A 80 -20.09 -12.70 -16.48
CA ASP A 80 -21.08 -12.08 -17.39
C ASP A 80 -22.50 -12.01 -16.79
N ILE A 81 -22.58 -11.53 -15.54
CA ILE A 81 -23.84 -11.31 -14.82
C ILE A 81 -24.25 -9.85 -14.95
N LYS A 82 -25.46 -9.62 -15.45
CA LYS A 82 -26.06 -8.29 -15.56
C LYS A 82 -27.22 -8.17 -14.59
N VAL A 83 -27.05 -7.36 -13.55
CA VAL A 83 -28.06 -7.18 -12.51
C VAL A 83 -29.10 -6.12 -12.89
N PRO A 84 -30.38 -6.28 -12.46
CA PRO A 84 -31.42 -5.29 -12.71
C PRO A 84 -31.15 -3.95 -12.02
N GLU A 85 -31.83 -2.89 -12.50
CA GLU A 85 -31.65 -1.52 -12.01
C GLU A 85 -31.84 -1.41 -10.49
N LYS A 86 -32.87 -2.04 -9.91
CA LYS A 86 -33.12 -2.00 -8.46
C LYS A 86 -31.92 -2.49 -7.64
N VAL A 87 -31.21 -3.52 -8.11
CA VAL A 87 -30.02 -4.06 -7.43
C VAL A 87 -28.90 -3.04 -7.44
N ARG A 88 -28.62 -2.40 -8.59
CA ARG A 88 -27.61 -1.33 -8.67
C ARG A 88 -27.94 -0.17 -7.74
N LEU A 89 -29.18 0.32 -7.76
CA LEU A 89 -29.60 1.44 -6.92
C LEU A 89 -29.47 1.09 -5.42
N LEU A 90 -29.84 -0.14 -5.03
CA LEU A 90 -29.70 -0.59 -3.65
C LEU A 90 -28.24 -0.75 -3.21
N ARG A 91 -27.34 -1.18 -4.12
CA ARG A 91 -25.89 -1.19 -3.87
C ARG A 91 -25.31 0.23 -3.74
N THR A 92 -25.82 1.18 -4.51
CA THR A 92 -25.47 2.60 -4.33
C THR A 92 -25.91 3.12 -2.96
N LEU A 93 -27.14 2.81 -2.52
CA LEU A 93 -27.64 3.19 -1.20
C LEU A 93 -26.78 2.58 -0.08
N MET A 94 -26.48 1.29 -0.20
CA MET A 94 -25.57 0.56 0.70
C MET A 94 -24.22 1.27 0.81
N HIS A 95 -23.63 1.64 -0.32
CA HIS A 95 -22.34 2.33 -0.37
C HIS A 95 -22.40 3.73 0.26
N TYR A 96 -23.46 4.50 0.01
CA TYR A 96 -23.69 5.79 0.70
C TYR A 96 -23.73 5.65 2.22
N GLY A 97 -24.31 4.55 2.73
CA GLY A 97 -24.29 4.25 4.16
C GLY A 97 -22.86 4.15 4.72
N GLU A 98 -21.98 3.42 4.04
CA GLU A 98 -20.57 3.30 4.44
C GLU A 98 -19.81 4.62 4.29
N MET A 99 -20.06 5.40 3.22
CA MET A 99 -19.43 6.72 3.05
C MET A 99 -19.79 7.67 4.19
N ILE A 100 -21.07 7.73 4.58
CA ILE A 100 -21.54 8.59 5.69
C ILE A 100 -20.95 8.12 7.03
N GLU A 101 -21.02 6.83 7.31
CA GLU A 101 -20.49 6.23 8.55
C GLU A 101 -19.00 6.53 8.70
N SER A 102 -18.24 6.28 7.63
CA SER A 102 -16.79 6.30 7.69
C SER A 102 -16.24 7.72 7.69
N HIS A 103 -16.80 8.61 6.88
CA HIS A 103 -16.41 10.03 6.90
C HIS A 103 -16.80 10.69 8.22
N SER A 104 -17.97 10.38 8.77
CA SER A 104 -18.34 10.92 10.09
C SER A 104 -17.43 10.41 11.20
N LEU A 105 -17.02 9.13 11.16
CA LEU A 105 -16.00 8.60 12.06
C LEU A 105 -14.69 9.39 11.94
N HIS A 106 -14.18 9.55 10.72
CA HIS A 106 -12.90 10.21 10.50
C HIS A 106 -12.92 11.70 10.88
N ILE A 107 -13.90 12.45 10.38
CA ILE A 107 -14.03 13.89 10.63
C ILE A 107 -14.11 14.15 12.14
N PHE A 108 -15.10 13.56 12.83
CA PHE A 108 -15.43 13.98 14.19
C PHE A 108 -14.58 13.32 15.27
N PHE A 109 -14.17 12.06 15.07
CA PHE A 109 -13.53 11.26 16.13
C PHE A 109 -12.02 11.19 15.96
N LEU A 110 -11.50 11.29 14.72
CA LEU A 110 -10.09 11.11 14.43
C LEU A 110 -9.38 12.43 14.13
N SER A 111 -9.93 13.24 13.22
CA SER A 111 -9.29 14.46 12.73
C SER A 111 -9.68 15.74 13.48
N LEU A 112 -10.93 15.91 13.91
CA LEU A 112 -11.38 17.11 14.62
C LEU A 112 -10.57 17.43 15.91
N PRO A 113 -10.13 16.43 16.72
CA PRO A 113 -9.26 16.71 17.85
C PRO A 113 -7.94 17.40 17.45
N ASP A 114 -7.42 17.17 16.23
CA ASP A 114 -6.21 17.85 15.75
C ASP A 114 -6.45 19.34 15.49
N LEU A 115 -7.61 19.67 14.91
CA LEU A 115 -7.98 21.07 14.65
C LEU A 115 -8.12 21.88 15.94
N TYR A 116 -8.55 21.23 17.03
CA TYR A 116 -8.64 21.81 18.37
C TYR A 116 -7.37 21.63 19.22
N LYS A 117 -6.36 20.90 18.71
CA LYS A 117 -5.11 20.57 19.43
C LYS A 117 -5.37 19.92 20.79
N VAL A 118 -6.35 19.00 20.83
CA VAL A 118 -6.68 18.19 22.01
C VAL A 118 -6.37 16.72 21.76
N SER A 119 -6.13 15.95 22.82
CA SER A 119 -5.66 14.57 22.70
C SER A 119 -6.75 13.58 22.28
N SER A 120 -8.02 13.85 22.57
CA SER A 120 -9.12 12.92 22.31
C SER A 120 -10.46 13.61 22.11
N ILE A 121 -11.43 12.86 21.59
CA ILE A 121 -12.83 13.30 21.50
C ILE A 121 -13.47 13.56 22.87
N LEU A 122 -13.00 12.91 23.95
CA LEU A 122 -13.55 13.13 25.28
C LEU A 122 -13.36 14.59 25.74
N ASN A 123 -12.24 15.20 25.36
CA ASN A 123 -11.99 16.63 25.61
C ASN A 123 -12.95 17.54 24.81
N LEU A 124 -13.41 17.08 23.64
CA LEU A 124 -14.39 17.81 22.83
C LEU A 124 -15.81 17.67 23.37
N LEU A 125 -16.14 16.60 24.12
CA LEU A 125 -17.48 16.47 24.72
C LEU A 125 -17.77 17.57 25.74
N GLU A 126 -16.76 18.01 26.48
CA GLU A 126 -16.91 19.05 27.50
C GLU A 126 -17.04 20.46 26.89
N THR A 127 -16.33 20.70 25.77
CA THR A 127 -16.15 22.05 25.21
C THR A 127 -16.92 22.29 23.92
N HIS A 128 -17.23 21.23 23.16
CA HIS A 128 -17.73 21.26 21.78
C HIS A 128 -18.77 20.15 21.52
N ARG A 129 -19.63 19.90 22.52
CA ARG A 129 -20.63 18.81 22.54
C ARG A 129 -21.48 18.71 21.26
N THR A 130 -21.90 19.85 20.70
CA THR A 130 -22.74 19.89 19.50
C THR A 130 -22.13 19.13 18.32
N TRP A 131 -20.81 19.27 18.09
CA TRP A 131 -20.14 18.60 16.99
C TRP A 131 -20.03 17.10 17.21
N VAL A 132 -19.80 16.68 18.46
CA VAL A 132 -19.77 15.26 18.81
C VAL A 132 -21.14 14.62 18.62
N GLU A 133 -22.22 15.31 19.01
CA GLU A 133 -23.60 14.82 18.81
C GLU A 133 -23.96 14.71 17.32
N ILE A 134 -23.58 15.69 16.48
CA ILE A 134 -23.77 15.61 15.02
C ILE A 134 -22.99 14.41 14.46
N GLY A 135 -21.72 14.23 14.84
CA GLY A 135 -20.91 13.10 14.41
C GLY A 135 -21.53 11.75 14.78
N LEU A 136 -22.03 11.61 16.01
CA LEU A 136 -22.74 10.40 16.45
C LEU A 136 -24.03 10.14 15.67
N LYS A 137 -24.82 11.19 15.38
CA LYS A 137 -26.06 11.06 14.57
C LYS A 137 -25.75 10.57 13.16
N LEU A 138 -24.79 11.21 12.48
CA LEU A 138 -24.38 10.82 11.12
C LEU A 138 -23.83 9.39 11.10
N LYS A 139 -22.97 9.04 12.05
CA LYS A 139 -22.42 7.70 12.17
C LYS A 139 -23.52 6.65 12.40
N LYS A 140 -24.48 6.94 13.30
CA LYS A 140 -25.63 6.08 13.57
C LYS A 140 -26.49 5.89 12.31
N PHE A 141 -26.69 6.96 11.54
CA PHE A 141 -27.47 6.90 10.30
C PHE A 141 -26.79 6.05 9.22
N GLY A 142 -25.49 6.24 8.99
CA GLY A 142 -24.71 5.40 8.08
C GLY A 142 -24.79 3.92 8.47
N ASN A 143 -24.56 3.61 9.75
CA ASN A 143 -24.73 2.26 10.32
C ASN A 143 -26.13 1.68 10.07
N LYS A 144 -27.19 2.48 10.22
CA LYS A 144 -28.58 2.04 9.97
C LYS A 144 -28.78 1.64 8.51
N ILE A 145 -28.30 2.45 7.56
CA ILE A 145 -28.35 2.11 6.13
C ILE A 145 -27.62 0.79 5.87
N MET A 146 -26.40 0.65 6.42
CA MET A 146 -25.62 -0.58 6.28
C MET A 146 -26.35 -1.80 6.85
N ALA A 147 -26.95 -1.68 8.04
CA ALA A 147 -27.73 -2.76 8.65
C ALA A 147 -28.95 -3.17 7.82
N VAL A 148 -29.71 -2.20 7.31
CA VAL A 148 -30.90 -2.44 6.48
C VAL A 148 -30.52 -3.08 5.14
N THR A 149 -29.49 -2.56 4.48
CA THR A 149 -29.11 -3.02 3.13
C THR A 149 -28.28 -4.30 3.14
N SER A 150 -27.39 -4.46 4.12
CA SER A 150 -26.42 -5.56 4.18
C SER A 150 -26.72 -6.61 5.25
N GLY A 151 -27.72 -6.37 6.10
CA GLY A 151 -28.15 -7.26 7.19
C GLY A 151 -27.38 -7.05 8.51
N ARG A 152 -26.20 -6.42 8.49
CA ARG A 152 -25.43 -6.04 9.68
C ARG A 152 -24.73 -4.70 9.46
N MET A 153 -24.38 -4.00 10.54
CA MET A 153 -23.58 -2.77 10.44
C MET A 153 -22.15 -3.07 9.98
N ILE A 154 -21.60 -4.22 10.36
CA ILE A 154 -20.24 -4.65 10.05
C ILE A 154 -20.30 -6.08 9.50
N HIS A 155 -19.56 -6.34 8.41
CA HIS A 155 -19.48 -7.63 7.75
C HIS A 155 -20.86 -8.24 7.41
N GLY A 156 -21.77 -7.39 6.91
CA GLY A 156 -23.08 -7.81 6.43
C GLY A 156 -22.99 -8.80 5.27
N GLU A 157 -23.88 -9.79 5.27
CA GLU A 157 -23.83 -10.95 4.36
C GLU A 157 -24.84 -10.85 3.20
N ASN A 158 -25.76 -9.89 3.25
CA ASN A 158 -26.92 -9.82 2.35
C ASN A 158 -26.63 -9.48 0.87
N PRO A 159 -25.68 -8.60 0.53
CA PRO A 159 -25.35 -8.33 -0.87
C PRO A 159 -24.57 -9.54 -1.41
N VAL A 160 -25.09 -10.15 -2.48
CA VAL A 160 -24.54 -11.36 -3.09
C VAL A 160 -24.28 -11.13 -4.58
N ILE A 161 -23.59 -12.08 -5.21
CA ILE A 161 -23.43 -12.09 -6.67
C ILE A 161 -24.82 -12.23 -7.31
N GLY A 162 -25.14 -11.37 -8.27
CA GLY A 162 -26.40 -11.40 -8.99
C GLY A 162 -27.59 -10.73 -8.29
N GLY A 163 -27.45 -10.23 -7.06
CA GLY A 163 -28.56 -9.59 -6.35
C GLY A 163 -28.37 -9.36 -4.86
N PHE A 164 -29.45 -9.54 -4.10
CA PHE A 164 -29.51 -9.50 -2.64
C PHE A 164 -30.21 -10.74 -2.12
N GLY A 165 -29.77 -11.27 -0.97
CA GLY A 165 -30.44 -12.40 -0.32
C GLY A 165 -31.87 -12.04 0.15
N LYS A 166 -32.02 -10.85 0.73
CA LYS A 166 -33.30 -10.26 1.16
C LYS A 166 -33.33 -8.78 0.82
N TYR A 167 -34.42 -8.33 0.20
CA TYR A 167 -34.64 -6.90 -0.04
C TYR A 167 -35.20 -6.22 1.22
N PRO A 168 -34.77 -4.97 1.52
CA PRO A 168 -35.38 -4.16 2.56
C PRO A 168 -36.87 -3.94 2.33
N SER A 169 -37.61 -3.74 3.42
CA SER A 169 -39.02 -3.33 3.34
C SER A 169 -39.16 -1.87 2.87
N ASN A 170 -40.30 -1.55 2.28
CA ASN A 170 -40.59 -0.18 1.86
C ASN A 170 -40.69 0.79 3.06
N GLU A 171 -41.03 0.29 4.26
CA GLU A 171 -41.08 1.09 5.48
C GLU A 171 -39.67 1.50 5.93
N GLU A 172 -38.74 0.55 6.01
CA GLU A 172 -37.32 0.81 6.34
C GLU A 172 -36.69 1.81 5.36
N LEU A 173 -36.97 1.66 4.06
CA LEU A 173 -36.48 2.57 3.03
C LEU A 173 -37.05 3.99 3.20
N LYS A 174 -38.36 4.12 3.44
CA LYS A 174 -39.01 5.42 3.68
C LYS A 174 -38.48 6.11 4.95
N GLU A 175 -38.14 5.34 5.97
CA GLU A 175 -37.51 5.88 7.18
C GLU A 175 -36.11 6.43 6.89
N ILE A 176 -35.28 5.69 6.13
CA ILE A 176 -33.97 6.16 5.67
C ILE A 176 -34.10 7.45 4.86
N ARG A 177 -35.06 7.52 3.95
CA ARG A 177 -35.35 8.72 3.16
C ARG A 177 -35.62 9.93 4.04
N LYS A 178 -36.53 9.81 5.01
CA LYS A 178 -36.90 10.91 5.91
C LYS A 178 -35.72 11.38 6.77
N GLU A 179 -35.01 10.44 7.38
CA GLU A 179 -33.88 10.76 8.26
C GLU A 179 -32.70 11.39 7.47
N ALA A 180 -32.51 11.02 6.21
CA ALA A 180 -31.55 11.69 5.33
C ALA A 180 -31.89 13.18 5.15
N GLU A 181 -33.14 13.52 4.86
CA GLU A 181 -33.61 14.90 4.69
C GLU A 181 -33.37 15.75 5.95
N GLU A 182 -33.62 15.17 7.13
CA GLU A 182 -33.42 15.83 8.43
C GLU A 182 -31.94 16.11 8.72
N LEU A 183 -31.02 15.25 8.25
CA LEU A 183 -29.58 15.34 8.52
C LEU A 183 -28.81 16.26 7.55
N ILE A 184 -29.38 16.61 6.38
CA ILE A 184 -28.71 17.51 5.40
C ILE A 184 -28.29 18.81 6.07
N GLY A 185 -29.17 19.43 6.87
CA GLY A 185 -28.88 20.71 7.53
C GLY A 185 -27.70 20.64 8.49
N ASP A 186 -27.57 19.55 9.25
CA ASP A 186 -26.45 19.35 10.17
C ASP A 186 -25.15 19.05 9.43
N SER A 187 -25.22 18.33 8.30
CA SER A 187 -24.05 18.09 7.44
C SER A 187 -23.54 19.36 6.77
N VAL A 188 -24.43 20.23 6.26
CA VAL A 188 -24.04 21.52 5.67
C VAL A 188 -23.40 22.43 6.72
N LYS A 189 -23.97 22.51 7.93
CA LYS A 189 -23.36 23.25 9.05
C LYS A 189 -21.95 22.73 9.38
N THR A 190 -21.75 21.42 9.30
CA THR A 190 -20.43 20.81 9.52
C THR A 190 -19.41 21.31 8.50
N VAL A 191 -19.76 21.34 7.22
CA VAL A 191 -18.85 21.85 6.18
C VAL A 191 -18.53 23.32 6.38
N GLU A 192 -19.53 24.15 6.66
CA GLU A 192 -19.33 25.59 6.93
C GLU A 192 -18.45 25.83 8.16
N PHE A 193 -18.59 24.99 9.19
CA PHE A 193 -17.72 25.02 10.36
C PHE A 193 -16.28 24.61 10.05
N LEU A 194 -16.08 23.50 9.33
CA LEU A 194 -14.75 23.04 8.95
C LEU A 194 -14.01 24.07 8.07
N ARG A 195 -14.76 24.83 7.25
CA ARG A 195 -14.24 25.93 6.44
C ARG A 195 -13.64 27.07 7.26
N THR A 196 -14.02 27.23 8.52
CA THR A 196 -13.51 28.31 9.38
C THR A 196 -12.06 28.09 9.83
N PHE A 197 -11.55 26.86 9.73
CA PHE A 197 -10.17 26.55 10.10
C PHE A 197 -9.19 26.96 9.01
N SER A 198 -8.03 27.45 9.44
CA SER A 198 -6.90 27.74 8.55
C SER A 198 -5.90 26.59 8.58
N PHE A 199 -5.44 26.17 7.40
CA PHE A 199 -4.41 25.16 7.26
C PHE A 199 -3.06 25.78 6.93
N PRO A 200 -1.95 25.26 7.50
CA PRO A 200 -0.59 25.68 7.16
C PRO A 200 -0.30 25.51 5.66
N ASP A 201 0.52 26.40 5.10
CA ASP A 201 0.90 26.44 3.68
C ASP A 201 2.38 26.11 3.43
N PHE A 202 3.19 25.99 4.48
CA PHE A 202 4.64 25.83 4.38
C PHE A 202 5.10 24.48 3.79
N PHE A 203 4.20 23.53 3.56
CA PHE A 203 4.50 22.21 2.98
C PHE A 203 3.68 21.88 1.73
N GLU A 204 3.23 22.90 0.99
CA GLU A 204 2.36 22.71 -0.17
C GLU A 204 3.09 22.38 -1.48
N GLU A 205 2.74 21.25 -2.10
CA GLU A 205 3.26 20.79 -3.38
C GLU A 205 2.14 20.15 -4.22
N GLU A 206 2.15 20.33 -5.54
CA GLU A 206 1.15 19.71 -6.43
C GLU A 206 1.08 18.18 -6.25
N THR A 207 -0.14 17.65 -6.19
CA THR A 207 -0.45 16.22 -6.12
C THR A 207 -1.24 15.79 -7.34
N LEU A 208 -0.84 14.67 -7.94
CA LEU A 208 -1.67 13.97 -8.92
C LEU A 208 -2.78 13.22 -8.17
N PHE A 209 -4.03 13.43 -8.58
CA PHE A 209 -5.17 12.72 -8.00
C PHE A 209 -5.73 11.70 -8.98
N MET A 210 -6.24 10.59 -8.45
CA MET A 210 -6.97 9.57 -9.20
C MET A 210 -8.34 9.30 -8.56
N ALA A 211 -9.34 9.05 -9.39
CA ALA A 211 -10.66 8.62 -8.95
C ALA A 211 -11.39 7.81 -10.03
N VAL A 212 -12.29 6.93 -9.60
CA VAL A 212 -13.22 6.22 -10.48
C VAL A 212 -14.23 7.19 -11.07
N LYS A 213 -14.45 7.09 -12.38
CA LYS A 213 -15.48 7.80 -13.11
C LYS A 213 -16.77 6.98 -13.09
N SER A 214 -17.86 7.59 -12.60
CA SER A 214 -19.18 6.96 -12.67
C SER A 214 -19.65 6.78 -14.11
N GLU A 215 -20.58 5.85 -14.32
CA GLU A 215 -21.12 5.53 -15.65
C GLU A 215 -21.82 6.72 -16.33
N ASP A 216 -22.48 7.58 -15.56
CA ASP A 216 -23.11 8.81 -16.05
C ASP A 216 -22.12 9.98 -16.18
N GLY A 217 -20.85 9.75 -15.82
CA GLY A 217 -19.77 10.74 -15.85
C GLY A 217 -19.93 11.88 -14.84
N ARG A 218 -20.88 11.79 -13.90
CA ARG A 218 -21.09 12.73 -12.79
C ARG A 218 -20.26 12.32 -11.55
N TYR A 219 -20.56 12.93 -10.41
CA TYR A 219 -19.96 12.51 -9.14
C TYR A 219 -20.58 11.17 -8.69
N GLY A 220 -19.75 10.19 -8.39
CA GLY A 220 -20.20 8.87 -7.95
C GLY A 220 -19.05 8.02 -7.44
N PHE A 221 -19.38 6.83 -6.92
CA PHE A 221 -18.42 5.99 -6.19
C PHE A 221 -18.15 4.62 -6.82
N ALA A 222 -18.62 4.37 -8.05
CA ALA A 222 -18.36 3.11 -8.74
C ALA A 222 -18.45 3.30 -10.25
N GLY A 223 -17.64 2.55 -10.98
CA GLY A 223 -17.51 2.65 -12.44
C GLY A 223 -16.33 1.82 -12.94
N ASP A 224 -16.12 1.85 -14.25
CA ASP A 224 -15.15 0.98 -14.94
C ASP A 224 -13.96 1.75 -15.54
N LYS A 225 -13.81 3.02 -15.17
CA LYS A 225 -12.76 3.90 -15.67
C LYS A 225 -12.16 4.73 -14.55
N ILE A 226 -10.87 5.01 -14.65
CA ILE A 226 -10.13 5.91 -13.76
C ILE A 226 -9.86 7.21 -14.50
N VAL A 227 -10.10 8.32 -13.82
CA VAL A 227 -9.76 9.67 -14.30
C VAL A 227 -8.71 10.26 -13.37
N MET A 228 -7.72 10.90 -13.96
CA MET A 228 -6.66 11.62 -13.27
C MET A 228 -6.91 13.13 -13.30
N SER A 229 -6.38 13.87 -12.32
CA SER A 229 -6.49 15.34 -12.28
C SER A 229 -5.82 16.07 -13.45
N ASN A 230 -4.98 15.38 -14.22
CA ASN A 230 -4.37 15.89 -15.46
C ASN A 230 -5.25 15.67 -16.72
N GLY A 231 -6.44 15.08 -16.57
CA GLY A 231 -7.36 14.77 -17.66
C GLY A 231 -7.15 13.42 -18.35
N GLU A 232 -6.14 12.64 -17.96
CA GLU A 232 -5.93 11.29 -18.47
C GLU A 232 -7.03 10.34 -17.96
N GLU A 233 -7.55 9.49 -18.84
CA GLU A 233 -8.57 8.48 -18.56
C GLU A 233 -8.07 7.11 -18.97
N ARG A 234 -8.24 6.11 -18.11
CA ARG A 234 -7.76 4.73 -18.29
C ARG A 234 -8.81 3.72 -17.85
N ASP A 235 -8.75 2.51 -18.39
CA ASP A 235 -9.66 1.44 -17.99
C ASP A 235 -9.21 0.83 -16.64
N ILE A 236 -10.16 0.40 -15.81
CA ILE A 236 -9.83 -0.25 -14.53
C ILE A 236 -9.13 -1.60 -14.74
N GLU A 237 -9.26 -2.24 -15.90
CA GLU A 237 -8.50 -3.46 -16.23
C GLU A 237 -6.99 -3.20 -16.30
N GLU A 238 -6.57 -1.94 -16.46
CA GLU A 238 -5.17 -1.52 -16.48
C GLU A 238 -4.62 -1.21 -15.07
N TYR A 239 -5.27 -1.72 -14.01
CA TYR A 239 -4.96 -1.38 -12.61
C TYR A 239 -3.50 -1.61 -12.21
N LYS A 240 -2.81 -2.61 -12.80
CA LYS A 240 -1.39 -2.88 -12.54
C LYS A 240 -0.50 -1.73 -13.02
N ASP A 241 -0.80 -1.14 -14.18
CA ASP A 241 -0.05 -0.01 -14.74
C ASP A 241 -0.41 1.31 -14.04
N LEU A 242 -1.67 1.43 -13.59
CA LEU A 242 -2.15 2.60 -12.84
C LEU A 242 -1.52 2.69 -11.46
N THR A 243 -1.30 1.55 -10.81
CA THR A 243 -0.83 1.50 -9.41
C THR A 243 0.65 1.19 -9.30
N ASN A 244 1.21 0.33 -10.17
CA ASN A 244 2.62 -0.11 -10.16
C ASN A 244 3.12 -0.42 -8.74
N GLU A 245 2.42 -1.34 -8.06
CA GLU A 245 2.73 -1.69 -6.68
C GLU A 245 4.14 -2.25 -6.50
N ARG A 246 4.83 -1.79 -5.46
CA ARG A 246 6.16 -2.28 -5.08
C ARG A 246 6.26 -2.52 -3.58
N VAL A 247 7.09 -3.48 -3.20
CA VAL A 247 7.44 -3.72 -1.79
C VAL A 247 8.52 -2.73 -1.35
N VAL A 248 8.43 -2.26 -0.11
CA VAL A 248 9.47 -1.45 0.54
C VAL A 248 9.99 -2.16 1.79
N PRO A 249 11.27 -2.03 2.15
CA PRO A 249 11.87 -2.81 3.25
C PRO A 249 11.42 -2.37 4.65
N HIS A 250 10.77 -1.21 4.79
CA HIS A 250 10.39 -0.63 6.07
C HIS A 250 8.90 -0.76 6.41
N SER A 251 8.10 -1.43 5.57
CA SER A 251 6.65 -1.51 5.73
C SER A 251 6.11 -2.83 5.18
N ILE A 252 5.11 -3.42 5.85
CA ILE A 252 4.38 -4.59 5.34
C ILE A 252 3.33 -4.18 4.30
N CYS A 253 2.97 -2.90 4.24
CA CYS A 253 2.15 -2.40 3.14
C CYS A 253 3.03 -2.07 1.94
N LYS A 254 2.60 -2.52 0.75
CA LYS A 254 3.16 -2.12 -0.54
C LYS A 254 3.01 -0.60 -0.77
N ARG A 255 3.65 -0.10 -1.82
CA ARG A 255 3.56 1.29 -2.28
C ARG A 255 3.12 1.34 -3.72
N SER A 256 2.20 2.22 -4.05
CA SER A 256 1.83 2.50 -5.44
C SER A 256 2.49 3.79 -5.93
N SER A 257 2.75 3.85 -7.23
CA SER A 257 3.22 5.06 -7.90
C SER A 257 2.74 5.05 -9.35
N TYR A 258 2.42 6.22 -9.89
CA TYR A 258 2.03 6.34 -11.28
C TYR A 258 3.13 7.05 -12.07
N LYS A 259 3.65 6.39 -13.12
CA LYS A 259 4.80 6.91 -13.89
C LYS A 259 5.97 7.32 -12.96
N ASN A 260 6.24 6.48 -11.95
CA ASN A 260 7.25 6.68 -10.89
C ASN A 260 7.04 7.93 -10.01
N LYS A 261 5.82 8.48 -9.94
CA LYS A 261 5.48 9.60 -9.06
C LYS A 261 4.40 9.20 -8.05
N PRO A 262 4.46 9.74 -6.82
CA PRO A 262 3.36 9.62 -5.87
C PRO A 262 2.08 10.22 -6.45
N TYR A 263 0.95 9.61 -6.11
CA TYR A 263 -0.37 10.13 -6.38
C TYR A 263 -1.25 9.90 -5.15
N SER A 264 -2.41 10.54 -5.13
CA SER A 264 -3.37 10.41 -4.03
C SER A 264 -4.75 10.02 -4.53
N VAL A 265 -5.48 9.34 -3.66
CA VAL A 265 -6.87 8.90 -3.83
C VAL A 265 -7.65 9.29 -2.58
N GLY A 266 -8.99 9.27 -2.63
CA GLY A 266 -9.84 9.63 -1.49
C GLY A 266 -10.80 10.77 -1.81
N ALA A 267 -11.45 11.32 -0.78
CA ALA A 267 -12.45 12.37 -0.95
C ALA A 267 -11.84 13.61 -1.62
N LEU A 268 -10.66 14.04 -1.20
CA LEU A 268 -9.95 15.18 -1.80
C LEU A 268 -9.66 14.95 -3.29
N ALA A 269 -9.30 13.71 -3.68
CA ALA A 269 -9.07 13.35 -5.08
C ALA A 269 -10.35 13.49 -5.91
N ARG A 270 -11.43 12.88 -5.43
CA ARG A 270 -12.74 12.90 -6.09
C ARG A 270 -13.30 14.30 -6.23
N VAL A 271 -13.21 15.13 -5.18
CA VAL A 271 -13.67 16.52 -5.22
C VAL A 271 -12.81 17.38 -6.14
N ASN A 272 -11.49 17.20 -6.20
CA ASN A 272 -10.64 17.93 -7.15
C ASN A 272 -10.91 17.54 -8.62
N ILE A 273 -11.34 16.31 -8.90
CA ILE A 273 -11.59 15.82 -10.27
C ILE A 273 -13.02 16.10 -10.73
N PHE A 274 -14.01 15.87 -9.86
CA PHE A 274 -15.43 15.90 -10.20
C PHE A 274 -16.22 16.97 -9.45
N GLY A 275 -15.61 17.79 -8.61
CA GLY A 275 -16.30 18.77 -7.76
C GLY A 275 -17.15 19.77 -8.53
N GLU A 276 -16.72 20.18 -9.73
CA GLU A 276 -17.52 21.05 -10.61
C GLU A 276 -18.82 20.39 -11.13
N LYS A 277 -18.93 19.07 -11.03
CA LYS A 277 -20.12 18.29 -11.40
C LYS A 277 -21.04 18.00 -10.20
N LEU A 278 -20.71 18.53 -9.02
CA LEU A 278 -21.60 18.47 -7.86
C LEU A 278 -22.74 19.47 -8.04
N ASP A 279 -23.97 18.99 -7.86
CA ASP A 279 -25.19 19.79 -7.87
C ASP A 279 -25.68 20.03 -6.42
N GLY A 280 -26.80 20.74 -6.26
CA GLY A 280 -27.50 20.79 -4.98
C GLY A 280 -26.77 21.54 -3.86
N GLU A 281 -26.90 21.05 -2.62
CA GLU A 281 -26.21 21.64 -1.46
C GLU A 281 -24.74 21.25 -1.45
N ALA A 282 -24.39 20.06 -1.93
CA ALA A 282 -23.00 19.62 -2.05
C ALA A 282 -22.21 20.54 -3.01
N GLY A 283 -22.79 20.89 -4.17
CA GLY A 283 -22.19 21.82 -5.13
C GLY A 283 -22.03 23.25 -4.59
N LYS A 284 -23.00 23.72 -3.79
CA LYS A 284 -22.88 25.02 -3.07
C LYS A 284 -21.76 24.98 -2.05
N CYS A 285 -21.65 23.91 -1.26
CA CYS A 285 -20.58 23.71 -0.29
C CYS A 285 -19.21 23.69 -0.99
N TYR A 286 -19.08 22.93 -2.07
CA TYR A 286 -17.88 22.90 -2.91
C TYR A 286 -17.48 24.30 -3.38
N SER A 287 -18.41 25.02 -4.01
CA SER A 287 -18.15 26.36 -4.57
C SER A 287 -17.68 27.37 -3.52
N ARG A 288 -18.14 27.25 -2.27
CA ARG A 288 -17.76 28.15 -1.16
C ARG A 288 -16.44 27.78 -0.49
N CYS A 289 -16.03 26.51 -0.55
CA CYS A 289 -14.87 25.99 0.18
C CYS A 289 -13.65 25.76 -0.72
N TYR A 290 -13.87 25.48 -2.00
CA TYR A 290 -12.82 25.11 -2.93
C TYR A 290 -11.78 26.23 -3.06
N SER A 291 -10.52 25.83 -3.07
CA SER A 291 -9.40 26.70 -3.39
C SER A 291 -8.32 25.89 -4.09
N ASN A 292 -7.46 26.55 -4.87
CA ASN A 292 -6.35 25.87 -5.54
C ASN A 292 -5.38 25.17 -4.56
N ARG A 293 -5.39 25.52 -3.28
CA ARG A 293 -4.62 24.84 -2.23
C ARG A 293 -5.05 23.38 -2.03
N TRP A 294 -6.27 23.00 -2.41
CA TRP A 294 -6.78 21.63 -2.30
C TRP A 294 -6.00 20.65 -3.19
N LYS A 295 -5.33 21.16 -4.23
CA LYS A 295 -4.46 20.36 -5.10
C LYS A 295 -3.07 20.13 -4.51
N ARG A 296 -2.77 20.83 -3.42
CA ARG A 296 -1.42 20.98 -2.89
C ARG A 296 -1.29 20.70 -1.40
N ASN A 297 -2.39 20.33 -0.72
CA ASN A 297 -2.41 20.20 0.72
C ASN A 297 -3.43 19.15 1.17
N PRO A 298 -2.99 18.03 1.76
CA PRO A 298 -3.88 16.94 2.12
C PRO A 298 -4.81 17.27 3.30
N LEU A 299 -4.51 18.33 4.07
CA LEU A 299 -5.35 18.71 5.22
C LEU A 299 -6.77 19.13 4.82
N PHE A 300 -6.99 19.55 3.56
CA PHE A 300 -8.33 19.86 3.05
C PHE A 300 -9.22 18.63 2.84
N ASN A 301 -8.68 17.41 2.95
CA ASN A 301 -9.47 16.18 2.81
C ASN A 301 -10.63 16.11 3.80
N ILE A 302 -10.49 16.64 5.02
CA ILE A 302 -11.57 16.69 6.01
C ILE A 302 -12.80 17.48 5.50
N ILE A 303 -12.58 18.56 4.75
CA ILE A 303 -13.65 19.36 4.15
C ILE A 303 -14.26 18.61 2.97
N ALA A 304 -13.43 17.98 2.14
CA ALA A 304 -13.90 17.16 1.02
C ALA A 304 -14.79 16.00 1.50
N GLN A 305 -14.42 15.31 2.59
CA GLN A 305 -15.25 14.28 3.21
C GLN A 305 -16.59 14.84 3.70
N GLY A 306 -16.60 16.03 4.30
CA GLY A 306 -17.84 16.69 4.71
C GLY A 306 -18.77 16.98 3.53
N ILE A 307 -18.22 17.43 2.39
CA ILE A 307 -18.98 17.64 1.14
C ILE A 307 -19.56 16.31 0.65
N GLU A 308 -18.80 15.21 0.73
CA GLU A 308 -19.29 13.89 0.32
C GLU A 308 -20.42 13.35 1.21
N ILE A 309 -20.42 13.67 2.52
CA ILE A 309 -21.57 13.36 3.38
C ILE A 309 -22.80 14.13 2.90
N VAL A 310 -22.67 15.43 2.61
CA VAL A 310 -23.78 16.24 2.06
C VAL A 310 -24.28 15.62 0.76
N PHE A 311 -23.37 15.27 -0.15
CA PHE A 311 -23.69 14.60 -1.42
C PHE A 311 -24.48 13.30 -1.20
N CYS A 312 -24.04 12.43 -0.30
CA CYS A 312 -24.75 11.18 -0.03
C CYS A 312 -26.16 11.46 0.52
N LEU A 313 -26.28 12.34 1.52
CA LEU A 313 -27.56 12.69 2.15
C LEU A 313 -28.55 13.31 1.16
N GLU A 314 -28.11 14.21 0.27
CA GLU A 314 -29.00 14.84 -0.71
C GLU A 314 -29.48 13.86 -1.80
N LYS A 315 -28.68 12.84 -2.14
CA LYS A 315 -29.06 11.87 -3.19
C LYS A 315 -29.97 10.76 -2.67
N ILE A 316 -29.85 10.39 -1.39
CA ILE A 316 -30.63 9.29 -0.78
C ILE A 316 -32.14 9.42 -1.03
N PRO A 317 -32.81 10.57 -0.86
CA PRO A 317 -34.26 10.64 -1.04
C PRO A 317 -34.72 10.24 -2.45
N SER A 318 -34.10 10.82 -3.48
CA SER A 318 -34.42 10.49 -4.88
C SER A 318 -34.07 9.04 -5.24
N LEU A 319 -32.98 8.52 -4.66
CA LEU A 319 -32.55 7.14 -4.85
C LEU A 319 -33.56 6.16 -4.24
N VAL A 320 -34.00 6.42 -3.02
CA VAL A 320 -35.00 5.61 -2.31
C VAL A 320 -36.35 5.63 -3.05
N ASP A 321 -36.80 6.81 -3.49
CA ASP A 321 -38.07 6.94 -4.22
C ASP A 321 -38.07 6.03 -5.47
N LYS A 322 -36.94 5.97 -6.18
CA LYS A 322 -36.76 5.10 -7.34
C LYS A 322 -36.64 3.61 -6.97
N ILE A 323 -35.98 3.26 -5.85
CA ILE A 323 -35.89 1.86 -5.39
C ILE A 323 -37.28 1.32 -5.03
N VAL A 324 -38.10 2.13 -4.35
CA VAL A 324 -39.44 1.75 -3.91
C VAL A 324 -40.41 1.59 -5.08
N SER A 325 -40.22 2.33 -6.17
CA SER A 325 -41.06 2.20 -7.38
C SER A 325 -40.78 0.94 -8.22
N LEU A 326 -39.68 0.23 -7.96
CA LEU A 326 -39.27 -0.95 -8.71
C LEU A 326 -39.63 -2.24 -7.95
N GLU A 327 -39.94 -3.31 -8.68
CA GLU A 327 -40.18 -4.64 -8.09
C GLU A 327 -38.87 -5.31 -7.64
N ASN A 328 -38.95 -6.22 -6.66
CA ASN A 328 -37.80 -7.01 -6.20
C ASN A 328 -37.49 -8.12 -7.22
N PRO A 329 -36.35 -8.06 -7.94
CA PRO A 329 -36.00 -9.10 -8.87
C PRO A 329 -35.45 -10.36 -8.15
N PRO A 330 -35.48 -11.53 -8.78
CA PRO A 330 -34.73 -12.69 -8.31
C PRO A 330 -33.22 -12.48 -8.45
N ILE A 331 -32.44 -13.32 -7.76
CA ILE A 331 -30.99 -13.37 -7.94
C ILE A 331 -30.67 -13.86 -9.36
N VAL A 332 -29.81 -13.13 -10.08
CA VAL A 332 -29.35 -13.48 -11.42
C VAL A 332 -28.23 -14.51 -11.32
N LEU A 333 -28.36 -15.62 -12.05
CA LEU A 333 -27.37 -16.69 -12.09
C LEU A 333 -26.26 -16.42 -13.13
N PRO A 334 -25.05 -16.97 -12.94
CA PRO A 334 -23.95 -16.82 -13.90
C PRO A 334 -24.27 -17.46 -15.26
N ASN A 335 -23.88 -16.77 -16.34
CA ASN A 335 -23.99 -17.26 -17.71
C ASN A 335 -22.80 -18.15 -18.11
N LYS A 336 -21.68 -18.05 -17.38
CA LYS A 336 -20.47 -18.85 -17.55
C LYS A 336 -19.80 -19.07 -16.21
N LEU A 337 -18.95 -20.09 -16.12
CA LEU A 337 -18.24 -20.47 -14.89
C LEU A 337 -16.80 -19.94 -14.82
N ASP A 338 -16.30 -19.41 -15.94
CA ASP A 338 -14.91 -19.01 -16.11
C ASP A 338 -14.85 -17.57 -16.64
N GLY A 339 -13.82 -16.84 -16.20
CA GLY A 339 -13.56 -15.48 -16.66
C GLY A 339 -12.58 -14.74 -15.78
N GLU A 340 -12.18 -13.56 -16.24
CA GLU A 340 -11.23 -12.70 -15.57
C GLU A 340 -11.72 -11.27 -15.69
N ALA A 341 -11.73 -10.53 -14.58
CA ALA A 341 -12.16 -9.14 -14.58
C ALA A 341 -11.70 -8.40 -13.32
N THR A 342 -11.63 -7.08 -13.45
CA THR A 342 -11.38 -6.15 -12.35
C THR A 342 -12.66 -5.43 -11.98
N GLY A 343 -12.92 -5.31 -10.68
CA GLY A 343 -13.96 -4.48 -10.10
C GLY A 343 -13.34 -3.33 -9.32
N ALA A 344 -13.77 -2.10 -9.61
CA ALA A 344 -13.32 -0.91 -8.90
C ALA A 344 -14.50 -0.16 -8.25
N VAL A 345 -14.27 0.35 -7.05
CA VAL A 345 -15.16 1.27 -6.33
C VAL A 345 -14.33 2.35 -5.62
N GLU A 346 -14.96 3.46 -5.30
CA GLU A 346 -14.41 4.46 -4.40
C GLU A 346 -14.80 4.12 -2.98
N ALA A 347 -13.91 3.46 -2.25
CA ALA A 347 -14.04 3.37 -0.81
C ALA A 347 -13.92 4.77 -0.18
N PRO A 348 -14.34 4.95 1.09
CA PRO A 348 -14.23 6.24 1.75
C PRO A 348 -12.81 6.84 1.67
N ARG A 349 -11.79 5.98 1.83
CA ARG A 349 -10.36 6.32 1.76
C ARG A 349 -9.79 6.50 0.34
N GLY A 350 -10.54 6.12 -0.71
CA GLY A 350 -10.11 6.24 -2.11
C GLY A 350 -10.42 5.02 -2.96
N THR A 351 -9.84 4.97 -4.15
CA THR A 351 -10.08 3.89 -5.12
C THR A 351 -9.65 2.54 -4.57
N LEU A 352 -10.50 1.54 -4.68
CA LEU A 352 -10.28 0.16 -4.27
C LEU A 352 -10.46 -0.75 -5.48
N TYR A 353 -9.45 -1.57 -5.77
CA TYR A 353 -9.47 -2.55 -6.85
C TYR A 353 -9.53 -3.96 -6.29
N HIS A 354 -10.37 -4.79 -6.88
CA HIS A 354 -10.36 -6.23 -6.71
C HIS A 354 -10.30 -6.87 -8.10
N HIS A 355 -9.29 -7.69 -8.34
CA HIS A 355 -9.13 -8.44 -9.58
C HIS A 355 -9.19 -9.94 -9.28
N TYR A 356 -9.89 -10.69 -10.14
CA TYR A 356 -9.99 -12.14 -10.03
C TYR A 356 -9.91 -12.83 -11.38
N ARG A 357 -9.23 -13.98 -11.40
CA ARG A 357 -9.34 -14.99 -12.47
C ARG A 357 -10.05 -16.23 -11.92
N ILE A 358 -11.13 -16.63 -12.58
CA ILE A 358 -11.99 -17.76 -12.21
C ILE A 358 -11.89 -18.85 -13.27
N LYS A 359 -11.70 -20.09 -12.81
CA LYS A 359 -11.58 -21.27 -13.66
C LYS A 359 -12.24 -22.48 -13.02
N LYS A 360 -13.07 -23.18 -13.78
CA LYS A 360 -13.96 -24.25 -13.32
C LYS A 360 -14.82 -23.81 -12.12
N GLY A 361 -15.26 -22.55 -12.11
CA GLY A 361 -16.05 -21.98 -11.01
C GLY A 361 -15.29 -21.70 -9.70
N LEU A 362 -13.96 -21.84 -9.70
CA LEU A 362 -13.10 -21.58 -8.54
C LEU A 362 -12.12 -20.44 -8.85
N ILE A 363 -11.76 -19.66 -7.83
CA ILE A 363 -10.79 -18.57 -7.95
C ILE A 363 -9.39 -19.18 -8.13
N GLU A 364 -8.72 -18.84 -9.23
CA GLU A 364 -7.34 -19.24 -9.55
C GLU A 364 -6.34 -18.13 -9.16
N GLU A 365 -6.72 -16.87 -9.37
CA GLU A 365 -5.92 -15.69 -9.02
C GLU A 365 -6.82 -14.62 -8.37
N ALA A 366 -6.28 -13.92 -7.37
CA ALA A 366 -6.89 -12.76 -6.76
C ALA A 366 -5.80 -11.71 -6.48
N ASP A 367 -6.10 -10.45 -6.72
CA ASP A 367 -5.21 -9.32 -6.48
C ASP A 367 -6.03 -8.12 -5.99
N ILE A 368 -5.63 -7.53 -4.86
CA ILE A 368 -6.42 -6.51 -4.16
C ILE A 368 -5.54 -5.30 -3.88
N ILE A 369 -5.88 -4.16 -4.49
CA ILE A 369 -5.16 -2.90 -4.31
C ILE A 369 -6.02 -1.94 -3.50
N THR A 370 -5.56 -1.60 -2.30
CA THR A 370 -6.35 -0.81 -1.36
C THR A 370 -5.97 0.67 -1.38
N PRO A 371 -6.87 1.58 -0.95
CA PRO A 371 -6.62 3.01 -1.05
C PRO A 371 -5.37 3.45 -0.29
N THR A 372 -5.14 2.87 0.89
CA THR A 372 -4.02 3.23 1.75
C THR A 372 -2.67 2.88 1.12
N ALA A 373 -2.54 1.74 0.44
CA ALA A 373 -1.30 1.41 -0.29
C ALA A 373 -0.98 2.45 -1.38
N GLN A 374 -2.01 3.10 -1.93
CA GLN A 374 -1.88 4.02 -3.05
C GLN A 374 -1.35 5.39 -2.66
N PHE A 375 -1.79 5.95 -1.54
CA PHE A 375 -1.39 7.31 -1.14
C PHE A 375 -0.18 7.37 -0.18
N LEU A 376 0.34 6.24 0.31
CA LEU A 376 1.40 6.26 1.35
C LEU A 376 2.70 6.94 0.89
N ASP A 377 3.04 6.84 -0.39
CA ASP A 377 4.17 7.59 -0.96
C ASP A 377 3.90 9.11 -0.95
N ASP A 378 2.65 9.53 -1.17
CA ASP A 378 2.25 10.94 -1.09
C ASP A 378 2.27 11.41 0.37
N THR A 379 1.85 10.56 1.33
CA THR A 379 1.99 10.84 2.76
C THR A 379 3.46 11.05 3.16
N GLU A 380 4.37 10.17 2.72
CA GLU A 380 5.82 10.32 2.97
C GLU A 380 6.38 11.61 2.32
N LYS A 381 5.90 11.97 1.12
CA LYS A 381 6.24 13.23 0.45
C LYS A 381 5.87 14.44 1.32
N TYR A 382 4.64 14.52 1.81
CA TYR A 382 4.22 15.68 2.61
C TYR A 382 4.85 15.73 4.01
N ILE A 383 5.13 14.59 4.64
CA ILE A 383 5.92 14.54 5.88
C ILE A 383 7.33 15.11 5.62
N ARG A 384 7.97 14.72 4.51
CA ARG A 384 9.27 15.28 4.11
C ARG A 384 9.21 16.80 3.95
N LEU A 385 8.25 17.31 3.17
CA LEU A 385 8.07 18.74 2.96
C LEU A 385 7.85 19.49 4.28
N ALA A 386 7.04 18.94 5.18
CA ALA A 386 6.78 19.54 6.48
C ALA A 386 8.06 19.65 7.33
N VAL A 387 8.90 18.61 7.34
CA VAL A 387 10.17 18.64 8.08
C VAL A 387 11.19 19.57 7.43
N GLU A 388 11.30 19.57 6.10
CA GLU A 388 12.25 20.41 5.36
C GLU A 388 11.95 21.90 5.51
N ASN A 389 10.67 22.27 5.54
CA ASN A 389 10.22 23.65 5.66
C ASN A 389 9.88 24.06 7.10
N TRP A 390 10.10 23.19 8.08
CA TRP A 390 9.82 23.51 9.48
C TRP A 390 10.81 24.55 10.00
N ALA A 391 10.33 25.77 10.25
CA ALA A 391 11.07 26.73 11.06
C ALA A 391 11.20 26.13 12.48
N LEU A 392 12.44 25.88 12.94
CA LEU A 392 12.82 25.22 14.20
C LEU A 392 12.20 25.86 15.48
N THR A 393 10.88 25.79 15.64
CA THR A 393 10.14 26.52 16.68
C THR A 393 9.80 25.64 17.89
N SER A 394 9.56 24.34 17.71
CA SER A 394 9.70 23.27 18.74
C SER A 394 9.50 21.87 18.13
N MET A 395 10.00 20.83 18.81
CA MET A 395 9.90 19.43 18.35
C MET A 395 8.51 18.80 18.54
N GLU A 396 7.86 19.04 19.67
CA GLU A 396 6.50 18.53 19.94
C GLU A 396 5.48 19.01 18.90
N LYS A 397 5.62 20.27 18.44
CA LYS A 397 4.76 20.83 17.40
C LYS A 397 4.98 20.16 16.04
N LEU A 398 6.21 19.73 15.76
CA LEU A 398 6.54 19.02 14.54
C LEU A 398 5.95 17.61 14.56
N GLU A 399 6.14 16.84 15.63
CA GLU A 399 5.57 15.49 15.77
C GLU A 399 4.05 15.51 15.60
N PHE A 400 3.37 16.42 16.30
CA PHE A 400 1.94 16.63 16.15
C PHE A 400 1.52 16.95 14.70
N MET A 401 2.31 17.78 13.99
CA MET A 401 2.06 18.07 12.57
C MET A 401 2.23 16.82 11.69
N LEU A 402 3.25 15.99 11.94
CA LEU A 402 3.48 14.76 11.17
C LEU A 402 2.32 13.77 11.35
N GLU A 403 1.82 13.63 12.58
CA GLU A 403 0.64 12.82 12.85
C GLU A 403 -0.61 13.41 12.16
N THR A 404 -0.78 14.73 12.19
CA THR A 404 -1.91 15.42 11.54
C THR A 404 -1.89 15.20 10.02
N ILE A 405 -0.72 15.30 9.39
CA ILE A 405 -0.54 15.01 7.96
C ILE A 405 -0.92 13.55 7.69
N ALA A 406 -0.40 12.59 8.47
CA ALA A 406 -0.72 11.19 8.29
C ALA A 406 -2.23 10.92 8.44
N ARG A 407 -2.88 11.47 9.49
CA ARG A 407 -4.33 11.33 9.71
C ARG A 407 -5.15 11.99 8.61
N SER A 408 -4.68 13.07 7.98
CA SER A 408 -5.45 13.76 6.94
C SER A 408 -5.79 12.89 5.73
N TYR A 409 -5.02 11.83 5.47
CA TYR A 409 -5.31 10.83 4.43
C TYR A 409 -6.36 9.79 4.84
N ASP A 410 -6.83 9.80 6.09
CA ASP A 410 -7.70 8.77 6.67
C ASP A 410 -7.13 7.34 6.49
N PRO A 411 -5.87 7.08 6.93
CA PRO A 411 -5.23 5.80 6.69
C PRO A 411 -5.94 4.67 7.43
N CYS A 412 -6.23 3.61 6.69
CA CYS A 412 -6.78 2.36 7.22
C CYS A 412 -5.69 1.31 7.13
N ILE A 413 -4.91 1.19 8.21
CA ILE A 413 -3.70 0.38 8.23
C ILE A 413 -4.06 -1.10 8.12
N SER A 414 -5.19 -1.53 8.70
CA SER A 414 -5.67 -2.89 8.45
C SER A 414 -5.99 -3.07 6.98
N CYS A 415 -6.79 -2.19 6.32
CA CYS A 415 -7.07 -2.33 4.87
C CYS A 415 -5.77 -2.35 4.01
N SER A 416 -4.57 -2.03 4.52
CA SER A 416 -3.34 -1.89 3.72
C SER A 416 -2.39 -3.11 3.72
N THR A 417 -2.68 -4.16 4.50
CA THR A 417 -1.80 -5.33 4.69
C THR A 417 -2.12 -6.50 3.76
N HIS A 418 -1.52 -6.48 2.57
CA HIS A 418 -1.66 -7.51 1.52
C HIS A 418 -0.36 -8.32 1.32
N LEU A 419 -0.33 -9.25 0.37
CA LEU A 419 0.83 -10.13 0.15
C LEU A 419 2.11 -9.31 -0.07
N VAL A 420 3.08 -9.47 0.83
CA VAL A 420 4.45 -9.00 0.64
C VAL A 420 5.36 -10.21 0.65
N GLU A 421 6.20 -10.32 -0.38
CA GLU A 421 7.32 -11.27 -0.35
C GLU A 421 8.25 -10.86 0.80
N LEU A 422 8.12 -11.52 1.94
CA LEU A 422 8.97 -11.32 3.11
C LEU A 422 10.38 -11.81 2.78
N ARG A 423 11.24 -10.91 2.31
CA ARG A 423 12.68 -11.15 2.28
C ARG A 423 13.20 -10.90 3.69
N VAL A 424 13.24 -11.97 4.48
CA VAL A 424 13.77 -11.95 5.84
C VAL A 424 15.22 -11.47 5.79
N ARG A 425 15.47 -10.36 6.48
CA ARG A 425 16.80 -9.80 6.65
C ARG A 425 17.54 -10.70 7.64
N GLU A 426 18.32 -11.65 7.15
CA GLU A 426 19.28 -12.33 8.02
C GLU A 426 20.19 -11.26 8.64
N SER A 427 20.27 -11.27 9.96
CA SER A 427 21.18 -10.41 10.71
C SER A 427 22.62 -10.64 10.24
N GLU A 428 23.57 -9.76 10.60
CA GLU A 428 25.00 -9.83 10.22
C GLU A 428 25.75 -11.11 10.70
N SER A 429 25.05 -12.21 10.97
CA SER A 429 25.55 -13.57 11.23
C SER A 429 26.64 -14.04 10.25
N TRP A 430 26.60 -13.57 9.00
CA TRP A 430 27.63 -13.86 8.00
C TRP A 430 29.03 -13.45 8.47
N LYS A 431 29.16 -12.37 9.27
CA LYS A 431 30.45 -11.89 9.77
C LYS A 431 31.10 -12.88 10.73
N GLU A 432 30.32 -13.40 11.68
CA GLU A 432 30.82 -14.36 12.68
C GLU A 432 31.26 -15.65 11.99
N ASN A 433 30.45 -16.16 11.06
CA ASN A 433 30.79 -17.33 10.25
C ASN A 433 32.04 -17.08 9.40
N PHE A 434 32.14 -15.91 8.76
CA PHE A 434 33.30 -15.54 7.95
C PHE A 434 34.58 -15.46 8.81
N VAL A 435 34.54 -14.79 9.97
CA VAL A 435 35.67 -14.71 10.91
C VAL A 435 36.09 -16.09 11.41
N ASN A 436 35.15 -17.01 11.65
CA ASN A 436 35.48 -18.38 12.05
C ASN A 436 36.20 -19.13 10.92
N VAL A 437 35.75 -19.00 9.67
CA VAL A 437 36.42 -19.60 8.51
C VAL A 437 37.81 -19.00 8.28
N LEU A 438 38.00 -17.69 8.49
CA LEU A 438 39.31 -17.04 8.37
C LEU A 438 40.39 -17.67 9.28
N LYS A 439 40.01 -18.08 10.50
CA LYS A 439 40.93 -18.76 11.45
C LYS A 439 41.44 -20.11 10.91
N GLU A 440 40.71 -20.74 10.00
CA GLU A 440 41.09 -22.00 9.35
C GLU A 440 42.02 -21.79 8.14
N LYS A 441 42.44 -20.55 7.85
CA LYS A 441 43.32 -20.17 6.73
C LYS A 441 42.75 -20.66 5.38
N PRO A 442 41.62 -20.08 4.94
CA PRO A 442 40.92 -20.53 3.74
C PRO A 442 41.70 -20.22 2.47
N VAL A 443 41.48 -21.01 1.43
CA VAL A 443 41.90 -20.67 0.06
C VAL A 443 40.81 -19.81 -0.58
N PHE A 444 41.15 -18.63 -1.08
CA PHE A 444 40.20 -17.76 -1.78
C PHE A 444 40.27 -17.98 -3.29
N VAL A 445 39.10 -18.04 -3.93
CA VAL A 445 38.98 -18.11 -5.40
C VAL A 445 38.05 -17.01 -5.89
N GLY A 446 38.56 -16.08 -6.69
CA GLY A 446 37.81 -14.94 -7.20
C GLY A 446 37.26 -15.19 -8.60
N PHE A 447 35.94 -15.08 -8.73
CA PHE A 447 35.22 -15.30 -9.99
C PHE A 447 34.89 -13.96 -10.66
N GLY A 448 34.57 -14.04 -11.95
CA GLY A 448 33.95 -12.94 -12.69
C GLY A 448 34.85 -12.26 -13.73
N ASN A 449 34.42 -11.12 -14.27
CA ASN A 449 35.01 -10.52 -15.46
C ASN A 449 35.42 -9.05 -15.24
N LEU A 450 36.72 -8.76 -15.40
CA LEU A 450 37.30 -7.41 -15.18
C LEU A 450 36.75 -6.32 -16.13
N ASP A 451 36.19 -6.69 -17.28
CA ASP A 451 35.59 -5.72 -18.21
C ASP A 451 34.10 -5.48 -17.93
N ARG A 452 33.53 -6.12 -16.92
CA ARG A 452 32.12 -5.99 -16.51
C ARG A 452 32.03 -5.49 -15.08
N ARG A 453 31.32 -4.38 -14.91
CA ARG A 453 31.26 -3.52 -13.73
C ARG A 453 31.40 -4.25 -12.39
N ASP A 454 30.31 -4.65 -11.75
CA ASP A 454 30.37 -5.34 -10.46
C ASP A 454 30.77 -6.83 -10.59
N ASP A 455 30.71 -7.38 -11.80
CA ASP A 455 31.17 -8.75 -12.13
C ASP A 455 32.69 -8.89 -11.92
N ALA A 456 33.45 -7.80 -11.95
CA ALA A 456 34.89 -7.77 -11.67
C ALA A 456 35.25 -8.05 -10.20
N LEU A 457 34.26 -8.01 -9.29
CA LEU A 457 34.44 -8.02 -7.85
C LEU A 457 35.35 -9.14 -7.34
N GLY A 458 35.12 -10.38 -7.77
CA GLY A 458 35.88 -11.52 -7.27
C GLY A 458 37.36 -11.39 -7.62
N LYS A 459 37.68 -10.98 -8.84
CA LYS A 459 39.06 -10.73 -9.29
C LYS A 459 39.70 -9.54 -8.57
N GLU A 460 38.96 -8.45 -8.39
CA GLU A 460 39.41 -7.29 -7.61
C GLU A 460 39.74 -7.66 -6.15
N PHE A 461 38.92 -8.50 -5.52
CA PHE A 461 39.18 -8.97 -4.16
C PHE A 461 40.48 -9.80 -4.08
N ILE A 462 40.73 -10.69 -5.04
CA ILE A 462 41.96 -11.51 -5.09
C ILE A 462 43.20 -10.65 -5.28
N ASN A 463 43.16 -9.64 -6.17
CA ASN A 463 44.24 -8.66 -6.32
C ASN A 463 44.57 -8.00 -4.99
N LEU A 464 43.55 -7.49 -4.29
CA LEU A 464 43.72 -6.83 -3.00
C LEU A 464 44.28 -7.78 -1.94
N LEU A 465 43.85 -9.04 -1.90
CA LEU A 465 44.41 -10.03 -0.97
C LEU A 465 45.90 -10.29 -1.23
N ARG A 466 46.29 -10.44 -2.50
CA ARG A 466 47.69 -10.67 -2.92
C ARG A 466 48.57 -9.46 -2.59
N GLU A 467 48.11 -8.25 -2.86
CA GLU A 467 48.80 -7.00 -2.50
C GLU A 467 49.01 -6.87 -0.99
N ASN A 468 48.08 -7.39 -0.18
CA ASN A 468 48.19 -7.41 1.29
C ASN A 468 48.96 -8.66 1.80
N GLY A 469 49.62 -9.41 0.92
CA GLY A 469 50.54 -10.49 1.28
C GLY A 469 49.89 -11.87 1.51
N TYR A 470 48.59 -12.03 1.25
CA TYR A 470 47.93 -13.33 1.36
C TYR A 470 48.17 -14.17 0.10
N ARG A 471 48.88 -15.30 0.25
CA ARG A 471 49.34 -16.12 -0.88
C ARG A 471 48.34 -17.14 -1.38
N GLU A 472 47.41 -17.59 -0.53
CA GLU A 472 46.38 -18.58 -0.88
C GLU A 472 45.13 -17.91 -1.50
N ALA A 473 45.35 -17.09 -2.53
CA ALA A 473 44.31 -16.37 -3.27
C ALA A 473 44.53 -16.56 -4.77
N TYR A 474 43.53 -17.10 -5.46
CA TYR A 474 43.60 -17.55 -6.85
C TYR A 474 42.44 -16.97 -7.68
N PHE A 475 42.67 -16.75 -8.97
CA PHE A 475 41.59 -16.45 -9.91
C PHE A 475 40.88 -17.73 -10.36
N GLU A 476 39.68 -17.58 -10.93
CA GLU A 476 38.94 -18.70 -11.52
C GLU A 476 39.75 -19.49 -12.56
N GLU A 477 40.66 -18.83 -13.29
CA GLU A 477 41.53 -19.48 -14.29
C GLU A 477 42.68 -20.28 -13.65
N GLU A 478 43.00 -20.03 -12.39
CA GLU A 478 44.09 -20.67 -11.66
C GLU A 478 43.62 -21.85 -10.79
N ILE A 479 42.36 -22.28 -10.94
CA ILE A 479 41.75 -23.36 -10.15
C ILE A 479 42.59 -24.64 -10.15
N GLU A 480 43.24 -24.97 -11.27
CA GLU A 480 44.10 -26.14 -11.40
C GLU A 480 45.38 -26.08 -10.54
N SER A 481 45.80 -24.87 -10.17
CA SER A 481 47.01 -24.63 -9.36
C SER A 481 46.75 -24.61 -7.85
N ILE A 482 45.50 -24.79 -7.42
CA ILE A 482 45.14 -24.78 -6.00
C ILE A 482 45.74 -26.02 -5.32
N PRO A 483 46.55 -25.86 -4.24
CA PRO A 483 47.19 -26.98 -3.57
C PRO A 483 46.15 -27.91 -2.93
N VAL A 484 46.42 -29.22 -2.93
CA VAL A 484 45.62 -30.25 -2.25
C VAL A 484 45.91 -30.23 -0.74
N GLY A 485 44.90 -30.49 0.10
CA GLY A 485 44.93 -30.17 1.55
C GLY A 485 43.53 -30.02 2.16
N ASN A 486 43.45 -29.62 3.43
CA ASN A 486 42.18 -29.60 4.20
C ASN A 486 41.58 -28.21 4.45
N SER A 487 42.26 -27.14 4.04
CA SER A 487 41.76 -25.77 4.23
C SER A 487 40.43 -25.55 3.51
N PRO A 488 39.48 -24.80 4.12
CA PRO A 488 38.23 -24.45 3.47
C PRO A 488 38.48 -23.58 2.23
N ILE A 489 37.62 -23.70 1.23
CA ILE A 489 37.67 -22.86 0.02
C ILE A 489 36.57 -21.81 0.12
N VAL A 490 36.90 -20.55 -0.14
CA VAL A 490 35.94 -19.44 -0.21
C VAL A 490 35.92 -18.89 -1.63
N ILE A 491 34.80 -19.11 -2.31
CA ILE A 491 34.53 -18.52 -3.62
C ILE A 491 34.00 -17.11 -3.41
N VAL A 492 34.57 -16.13 -4.11
CA VAL A 492 34.15 -14.73 -4.03
C VAL A 492 33.61 -14.31 -5.38
N ASP A 493 32.33 -13.91 -5.41
CA ASP A 493 31.62 -13.64 -6.65
C ASP A 493 30.52 -12.59 -6.49
N ALA A 494 30.18 -11.94 -7.60
CA ALA A 494 29.06 -11.04 -7.73
C ALA A 494 27.79 -11.83 -8.10
N VAL A 495 27.02 -12.23 -7.09
CA VAL A 495 25.85 -13.08 -7.28
C VAL A 495 24.57 -12.26 -7.16
N ASN A 496 23.71 -12.30 -8.19
CA ASN A 496 22.38 -11.72 -8.09
C ASN A 496 21.43 -12.67 -7.36
N PHE A 497 21.20 -12.42 -6.08
CA PHE A 497 20.28 -13.15 -5.21
C PHE A 497 19.04 -12.31 -4.83
N GLY A 498 18.75 -11.26 -5.61
CA GLY A 498 17.62 -10.36 -5.36
C GLY A 498 17.80 -9.45 -4.13
N GLY A 499 19.04 -9.25 -3.66
CA GLY A 499 19.34 -8.32 -2.57
C GLY A 499 19.36 -6.85 -3.00
N TYR A 500 19.71 -5.96 -2.08
CA TYR A 500 20.12 -4.59 -2.45
C TYR A 500 21.58 -4.56 -2.89
N ALA A 501 21.95 -3.68 -3.82
CA ALA A 501 23.33 -3.51 -4.27
C ALA A 501 24.30 -3.37 -3.08
N GLY A 502 25.34 -4.23 -3.06
CA GLY A 502 26.31 -4.33 -1.98
C GLY A 502 25.90 -5.21 -0.80
N GLU A 503 24.71 -5.83 -0.80
CA GLU A 503 24.37 -6.85 0.21
C GLU A 503 25.39 -8.00 0.18
N ILE A 504 25.83 -8.47 1.36
CA ILE A 504 26.83 -9.54 1.49
C ILE A 504 26.14 -10.78 2.08
N ARG A 505 26.38 -11.94 1.49
CA ARG A 505 26.02 -13.25 2.05
C ARG A 505 27.25 -14.15 2.14
N PHE A 506 27.35 -14.91 3.21
CA PHE A 506 28.39 -15.92 3.39
C PHE A 506 27.72 -17.25 3.74
N LEU A 507 27.79 -18.22 2.82
CA LEU A 507 27.04 -19.47 2.88
C LEU A 507 27.96 -20.66 2.65
N GLU A 508 27.73 -21.77 3.36
CA GLU A 508 28.38 -23.05 3.07
C GLU A 508 27.64 -23.74 1.92
N LEU A 509 28.36 -24.12 0.88
CA LEU A 509 27.81 -24.83 -0.28
C LEU A 509 27.77 -26.34 0.01
N ARG A 510 26.59 -26.96 -0.16
CA ARG A 510 26.41 -28.41 -0.07
C ARG A 510 26.63 -29.05 -1.43
N LYS A 511 26.99 -30.34 -1.44
CA LYS A 511 27.21 -31.11 -2.69
C LYS A 511 26.05 -31.03 -3.69
N SER A 512 24.81 -30.94 -3.21
CA SER A 512 23.60 -30.79 -4.03
C SER A 512 23.48 -29.44 -4.74
N ASP A 513 24.14 -28.40 -4.23
CA ASP A 513 24.05 -27.05 -4.77
C ASP A 513 24.84 -26.92 -6.07
N PHE A 514 25.90 -27.71 -6.22
CA PHE A 514 26.68 -27.79 -7.45
C PHE A 514 25.93 -28.48 -8.60
N GLU A 515 24.93 -29.33 -8.35
CA GLU A 515 24.16 -29.95 -9.46
C GLU A 515 23.16 -28.99 -10.12
N LYS A 516 22.90 -27.82 -9.53
CA LYS A 516 22.03 -26.77 -10.08
C LYS A 516 22.88 -25.55 -10.47
N ASN A 517 23.46 -25.57 -11.68
CA ASN A 517 24.05 -24.44 -12.42
C ASN A 517 24.20 -23.13 -11.60
N LEU A 518 25.20 -23.08 -10.72
CA LEU A 518 25.46 -21.95 -9.83
C LEU A 518 26.17 -20.78 -10.52
N THR A 519 26.63 -20.93 -11.77
CA THR A 519 27.34 -19.87 -12.50
C THR A 519 27.09 -19.93 -14.00
N ASN A 520 27.12 -18.76 -14.68
CA ASN A 520 27.16 -18.63 -16.14
C ASN A 520 28.56 -18.96 -16.73
N HIS A 521 29.47 -19.51 -15.93
CA HIS A 521 30.87 -19.74 -16.29
C HIS A 521 31.06 -21.22 -16.66
N LYS A 522 31.69 -21.49 -17.80
CA LYS A 522 32.01 -22.86 -18.25
C LYS A 522 33.16 -23.43 -17.42
N ILE A 523 32.86 -23.99 -16.25
CA ILE A 523 33.86 -24.68 -15.43
C ILE A 523 33.69 -26.20 -15.60
N ASN A 524 34.80 -26.92 -15.76
CA ASN A 524 34.82 -28.36 -15.92
C ASN A 524 34.43 -29.06 -14.59
N PHE A 525 33.26 -29.70 -14.59
CA PHE A 525 32.61 -30.25 -13.39
C PHE A 525 33.36 -31.43 -12.75
N ASP A 526 34.12 -32.19 -13.54
CA ASP A 526 34.80 -33.39 -13.06
C ASP A 526 36.06 -33.06 -12.25
N TYR A 527 36.76 -31.96 -12.59
CA TYR A 527 37.94 -31.48 -11.86
C TYR A 527 37.57 -30.83 -10.51
N LEU A 528 36.44 -30.12 -10.47
CA LEU A 528 35.91 -29.55 -9.22
C LEU A 528 35.60 -30.64 -8.19
N LYS A 529 35.08 -31.80 -8.59
CA LYS A 529 34.77 -32.91 -7.67
C LYS A 529 36.00 -33.45 -6.93
N GLU A 530 37.15 -33.55 -7.59
CA GLU A 530 38.40 -34.02 -6.96
C GLU A 530 39.02 -32.94 -6.06
N LEU A 531 39.05 -31.68 -6.51
CA LEU A 531 39.59 -30.55 -5.73
C LEU A 531 38.76 -30.28 -4.45
N PHE A 532 37.47 -30.59 -4.50
CA PHE A 532 36.49 -30.39 -3.42
C PHE A 532 36.29 -31.61 -2.54
N ALA A 533 36.92 -32.75 -2.84
CA ALA A 533 36.79 -33.97 -2.06
C ALA A 533 37.39 -33.80 -0.65
N GLY A 534 36.52 -33.60 0.35
CA GLY A 534 36.90 -33.52 1.76
C GLY A 534 37.10 -32.10 2.31
N ARG A 535 36.86 -31.05 1.51
CA ARG A 535 36.91 -29.65 1.95
C ARG A 535 35.51 -29.08 2.19
N LYS A 536 35.41 -28.13 3.13
CA LYS A 536 34.24 -27.24 3.21
C LYS A 536 34.38 -26.13 2.18
N ILE A 537 33.30 -25.83 1.48
CA ILE A 537 33.27 -24.76 0.47
C ILE A 537 32.28 -23.73 0.91
N TYR A 538 32.70 -22.47 0.86
CA TYR A 538 31.87 -21.33 1.16
C TYR A 538 31.79 -20.42 -0.07
N ILE A 539 30.68 -19.70 -0.19
CA ILE A 539 30.54 -18.60 -1.13
C ILE A 539 30.37 -17.30 -0.34
N LEU A 540 31.24 -16.34 -0.64
CA LEU A 540 31.15 -14.95 -0.24
C LEU A 540 30.54 -14.17 -1.42
N ALA A 541 29.22 -14.09 -1.41
CA ALA A 541 28.45 -13.47 -2.48
C ALA A 541 28.16 -12.01 -2.14
N ILE A 542 28.37 -11.11 -3.10
CA ILE A 542 27.92 -9.72 -2.99
C ILE A 542 26.92 -9.42 -4.11
N GLN A 543 25.78 -8.82 -3.74
CA GLN A 543 24.76 -8.43 -4.71
C GLN A 543 25.30 -7.30 -5.61
N PRO A 544 25.36 -7.50 -6.94
CA PRO A 544 25.76 -6.44 -7.86
C PRO A 544 24.67 -5.36 -7.97
N GLU A 545 25.10 -4.12 -8.21
CA GLU A 545 24.23 -3.03 -8.67
C GLU A 545 24.00 -3.14 -10.18
N SER A 546 25.04 -3.47 -10.94
CA SER A 546 24.98 -3.69 -12.38
C SER A 546 26.19 -4.50 -12.87
N ILE A 547 25.98 -5.32 -13.89
CA ILE A 547 27.02 -6.10 -14.59
C ILE A 547 27.28 -5.57 -16.02
N SER A 548 26.99 -4.29 -16.27
CA SER A 548 27.24 -3.63 -17.56
C SER A 548 28.73 -3.55 -17.90
N PHE A 549 29.06 -3.29 -19.17
CA PHE A 549 30.44 -3.04 -19.58
C PHE A 549 30.98 -1.77 -18.90
N SER A 550 31.90 -1.95 -17.95
CA SER A 550 32.60 -0.91 -17.21
C SER A 550 33.68 -1.57 -16.38
N ARG A 551 34.78 -0.87 -16.12
CA ARG A 551 35.90 -1.35 -15.29
C ARG A 551 35.82 -0.91 -13.83
N GLU A 552 34.85 -0.08 -13.48
CA GLU A 552 34.72 0.46 -12.12
C GLU A 552 33.58 -0.23 -11.37
N LEU A 553 33.89 -0.82 -10.21
CA LEU A 553 32.88 -1.31 -9.27
C LEU A 553 31.94 -0.17 -8.87
N SER A 554 30.66 -0.48 -8.70
CA SER A 554 29.70 0.46 -8.10
C SER A 554 30.11 0.86 -6.69
N GLU A 555 29.72 2.07 -6.26
CA GLU A 555 30.10 2.61 -4.95
C GLU A 555 29.66 1.68 -3.81
N ARG A 556 28.45 1.10 -3.90
CA ARG A 556 27.89 0.21 -2.88
C ARG A 556 28.65 -1.11 -2.80
N VAL A 557 28.97 -1.72 -3.94
CA VAL A 557 29.77 -2.95 -3.99
C VAL A 557 31.21 -2.69 -3.51
N SER A 558 31.80 -1.54 -3.88
CA SER A 558 33.12 -1.12 -3.39
C SER A 558 33.15 -0.91 -1.87
N LEU A 559 32.11 -0.31 -1.28
CA LEU A 559 32.00 -0.17 0.17
C LEU A 559 31.93 -1.52 0.89
N SER A 560 31.18 -2.47 0.33
CA SER A 560 31.07 -3.83 0.86
C SER A 560 32.39 -4.58 0.76
N LEU A 561 33.10 -4.45 -0.36
CA LEU A 561 34.46 -5.00 -0.54
C LEU A 561 35.42 -4.45 0.53
N ARG A 562 35.42 -3.13 0.78
CA ARG A 562 36.22 -2.50 1.85
C ARG A 562 35.86 -3.03 3.23
N LYS A 563 34.58 -3.28 3.50
CA LYS A 563 34.11 -3.85 4.77
C LYS A 563 34.65 -5.25 5.00
N ILE A 564 34.64 -6.10 3.96
CA ILE A 564 35.19 -7.46 4.00
C ILE A 564 36.71 -7.42 4.22
N LEU A 565 37.42 -6.57 3.47
CA LEU A 565 38.87 -6.42 3.61
C LEU A 565 39.28 -5.91 4.99
N LYS A 566 38.47 -5.02 5.59
CA LYS A 566 38.70 -4.59 6.98
C LYS A 566 38.57 -5.76 7.95
N ILE A 567 37.51 -6.56 7.83
CA ILE A 567 37.32 -7.76 8.68
C ILE A 567 38.48 -8.74 8.49
N PHE A 568 38.93 -8.94 7.25
CA PHE A 568 40.07 -9.78 6.93
C PHE A 568 41.36 -9.29 7.61
N LYS A 569 41.66 -7.98 7.51
CA LYS A 569 42.83 -7.37 8.18
C LYS A 569 42.76 -7.42 9.69
N ASP A 570 41.57 -7.28 10.27
CA ASP A 570 41.36 -7.34 11.72
C ASP A 570 41.42 -8.78 12.26
N SER A 571 41.38 -9.81 11.39
CA SER A 571 41.32 -11.23 11.77
C SER A 571 42.60 -12.04 11.46
N LEU A 572 43.54 -11.47 10.72
CA LEU A 572 44.91 -11.98 10.51
C LEU A 572 45.85 -11.46 11.59
#